data_AF-A0A523DAH6-F1
#
_entry.id   AF-A0A523DAH6-F1
#
_cell.length_a   1.000
_cell.length_b   1.000
_cell.length_c   1.000
_cell.angle_alpha   90.00
_cell.angle_beta   90.00
_cell.angle_gamma   90.00
#
_symmetry.space_group_name_H-M   'P 1'
#
loop_
_entity.id
_entity.type
_entity.pdbx_description
1 polymer ?
#
loop_
_entity_poly.entity_id
_entity_poly.type
_entity_poly.pdbx_seq_one_letter_code
_entity_poly.pdbx_strand_id
1 'polypeptide(L)'
;MRSTEIMKAQRKRRFGQARGFSLVELLIVTAVMIVVLGLIGSLMITTQRQYMSQQALIDASNNARVGLDLMLRLARVAGNNPNPEDFSFEPIHPDPDGNSQMDSIRLLADWNPGDGDTDDAYEDMIFSTSNGVLWIQRPSDDEPVEFVDRVESLTFSYKDSDGADISSSDAVANRDSIAYVDIELRTSVPDVPAMLFKSSAVIRSRK
;
A
#
# COMPACT_ATOMS: atom_id res chain seq x y z
N MET A 1 62.55 -59.19 57.09
CA MET A 1 62.10 -57.77 57.06
C MET A 1 63.13 -57.00 56.23
N ARG A 2 63.09 -56.95 54.90
CA ARG A 2 62.22 -56.16 53.99
C ARG A 2 61.91 -54.73 54.49
N SER A 3 62.71 -53.77 54.07
CA SER A 3 62.36 -52.33 54.01
C SER A 3 63.17 -51.69 52.87
N THR A 4 62.67 -51.75 51.63
CA THR A 4 62.02 -50.64 50.91
C THR A 4 63.00 -49.55 50.46
N GLU A 5 63.69 -49.82 49.34
CA GLU A 5 64.18 -48.77 48.44
C GLU A 5 62.98 -47.99 47.89
N ILE A 6 62.87 -46.73 48.25
CA ILE A 6 61.88 -45.81 47.67
C ILE A 6 62.50 -45.23 46.41
N MET A 7 62.14 -45.83 45.28
CA MET A 7 62.41 -45.34 43.93
C MET A 7 61.71 -43.98 43.75
N LYS A 8 62.46 -42.88 43.82
CA LYS A 8 61.99 -41.54 43.41
C LYS A 8 61.81 -41.52 41.89
N ALA A 9 60.62 -41.90 41.42
CA ALA A 9 60.21 -41.65 40.04
C ALA A 9 60.06 -40.15 39.81
N GLN A 10 61.12 -39.50 39.33
CA GLN A 10 61.07 -38.15 38.79
C GLN A 10 60.20 -38.15 37.53
N ARG A 11 58.91 -37.82 37.70
CA ARG A 11 58.00 -37.58 36.58
C ARG A 11 58.38 -36.24 35.94
N LYS A 12 59.29 -36.29 34.96
CA LYS A 12 59.71 -35.14 34.14
C LYS A 12 58.49 -34.64 33.35
N ARG A 13 57.74 -33.69 33.92
CA ARG A 13 56.69 -32.95 33.20
C ARG A 13 57.40 -32.18 32.07
N ARG A 14 57.34 -32.71 30.86
CA ARG A 14 57.57 -31.94 29.65
C ARG A 14 56.44 -30.91 29.58
N PHE A 15 56.67 -29.72 30.14
CA PHE A 15 55.98 -28.53 29.68
C PHE A 15 56.40 -28.37 28.23
N GLY A 16 55.55 -28.82 27.31
CA GLY A 16 55.70 -28.51 25.89
C GLY A 16 55.86 -27.00 25.78
N GLN A 17 56.84 -26.57 25.00
CA GLN A 17 57.08 -25.16 24.70
C GLN A 17 55.78 -24.56 24.15
N ALA A 18 55.00 -23.92 25.02
CA ALA A 18 53.89 -23.08 24.61
C ALA A 18 54.53 -21.86 23.93
N ARG A 19 54.60 -21.89 22.60
CA ARG A 19 54.99 -20.73 21.81
C ARG A 19 53.93 -19.65 22.07
N GLY A 20 54.33 -18.58 22.74
CA GLY A 20 53.50 -17.39 22.90
C GLY A 20 53.28 -16.69 21.56
N PHE A 21 52.21 -15.93 21.45
CA PHE A 21 51.89 -15.15 20.25
C PHE A 21 52.88 -13.99 20.05
N SER A 22 53.26 -13.74 18.80
CA SER A 22 54.03 -12.55 18.43
C SER A 22 53.15 -11.30 18.42
N LEU A 23 53.72 -10.14 18.78
CA LEU A 23 53.04 -8.84 18.63
C LEU A 23 52.58 -8.59 17.20
N VAL A 24 53.34 -9.06 16.20
CA VAL A 24 52.99 -8.92 14.79
C VAL A 24 51.75 -9.76 14.43
N GLU A 25 51.62 -10.97 14.99
CA GLU A 25 50.43 -11.80 14.78
C GLU A 25 49.19 -11.14 15.40
N LEU A 26 49.32 -10.55 16.59
CA LEU A 26 48.23 -9.80 17.22
C LEU A 26 47.79 -8.62 16.35
N LEU A 27 48.74 -7.86 15.80
CA LEU A 27 48.45 -6.71 14.94
C LEU A 27 47.71 -7.16 13.66
N ILE A 28 48.18 -8.22 13.02
CA ILE A 28 47.51 -8.79 11.84
C ILE A 28 46.10 -9.26 12.18
N VAL A 29 45.91 -9.97 13.29
CA VAL A 29 44.59 -10.44 13.74
C VAL A 29 43.65 -9.26 13.98
N THR A 30 44.08 -8.22 14.68
CA THR A 30 43.25 -7.03 14.91
C THR A 30 42.90 -6.30 13.62
N ALA A 31 43.85 -6.17 12.68
CA ALA A 31 43.61 -5.56 11.38
C ALA A 31 42.55 -6.35 10.58
N VAL A 32 42.66 -7.68 10.54
CA VAL A 32 41.67 -8.54 9.89
C VAL A 32 40.31 -8.43 10.56
N MET A 33 40.24 -8.41 11.91
CA MET A 33 38.98 -8.24 12.63
C MET A 33 38.28 -6.92 12.32
N ILE A 34 39.03 -5.81 12.19
CA ILE A 34 38.47 -4.52 11.80
C ILE A 34 37.88 -4.59 10.40
N VAL A 35 38.59 -5.20 9.44
CA VAL A 35 38.09 -5.38 8.07
C VAL A 35 36.80 -6.22 8.07
N VAL A 36 36.78 -7.34 8.80
CA VAL A 36 35.60 -8.22 8.89
C VAL A 36 34.41 -7.48 9.52
N LEU A 37 34.62 -6.74 10.61
CA LEU A 37 33.56 -5.96 11.24
C LEU A 37 33.04 -4.84 10.32
N GLY A 38 33.92 -4.20 9.55
CA GLY A 38 33.52 -3.22 8.54
C GLY A 38 32.61 -3.82 7.46
N LEU A 39 32.92 -5.03 6.99
CA LEU A 39 32.08 -5.76 6.02
C LEU A 39 30.73 -6.19 6.61
N ILE A 40 30.71 -6.66 7.85
CA ILE A 40 29.46 -7.02 8.53
C ILE A 40 28.60 -5.77 8.74
N GLY A 41 29.22 -4.65 9.14
CA GLY A 41 28.54 -3.38 9.34
C GLY A 41 27.88 -2.86 8.07
N SER A 42 28.55 -2.94 6.92
CA SER A 42 27.97 -2.51 5.64
C SER A 42 26.81 -3.39 5.19
N LEU A 43 26.90 -4.72 5.39
CA LEU A 43 25.79 -5.63 5.15
C LEU A 43 24.60 -5.31 6.05
N MET A 44 24.83 -5.07 7.34
CA MET A 44 23.76 -4.75 8.30
C MET A 44 23.03 -3.45 7.95
N ILE A 45 23.75 -2.41 7.51
CA ILE A 45 23.11 -1.16 7.05
C ILE A 45 22.26 -1.41 5.81
N THR A 46 22.76 -2.24 4.89
CA THR A 46 22.03 -2.57 3.66
C THR A 46 20.76 -3.36 3.96
N THR A 47 20.83 -4.36 4.83
CA THR A 47 19.66 -5.15 5.23
C THR A 47 18.64 -4.28 5.96
N GLN A 48 19.06 -3.42 6.89
CA GLN A 48 18.15 -2.49 7.57
C GLN A 48 17.39 -1.59 6.60
N ARG A 49 18.06 -1.01 5.60
CA ARG A 49 17.40 -0.19 4.56
C ARG A 49 16.39 -0.99 3.75
N GLN A 50 16.74 -2.22 3.37
CA GLN A 50 15.82 -3.12 2.66
C GLN A 50 14.60 -3.50 3.49
N TYR A 51 14.78 -3.76 4.79
CA TYR A 51 13.65 -4.04 5.68
C TYR A 51 12.72 -2.83 5.80
N MET A 52 13.25 -1.61 5.92
CA MET A 52 12.43 -0.40 6.00
C MET A 52 11.65 -0.14 4.71
N SER A 53 12.28 -0.33 3.54
CA SER A 53 11.59 -0.14 2.26
C SER A 53 10.52 -1.22 2.02
N GLN A 54 10.77 -2.46 2.42
CA GLN A 54 9.78 -3.54 2.37
C GLN A 54 8.59 -3.26 3.28
N GLN A 55 8.82 -2.77 4.49
CA GLN A 55 7.73 -2.42 5.41
C GLN A 55 6.87 -1.29 4.83
N ALA A 56 7.50 -0.22 4.35
CA ALA A 56 6.79 0.89 3.71
C ALA A 56 5.99 0.44 2.47
N LEU A 57 6.52 -0.51 1.70
CA LEU A 57 5.80 -1.11 0.56
C LEU A 57 4.56 -1.88 1.01
N ILE A 58 4.68 -2.70 2.06
CA ILE A 58 3.55 -3.48 2.60
C ILE A 58 2.46 -2.53 3.10
N ASP A 59 2.84 -1.50 3.85
CA ASP A 59 1.90 -0.52 4.40
C ASP A 59 1.17 0.23 3.28
N ALA A 60 1.90 0.74 2.27
CA ALA A 60 1.33 1.40 1.11
C ALA A 60 0.40 0.47 0.30
N SER A 61 0.78 -0.80 0.14
CA SER A 61 -0.06 -1.81 -0.54
C SER A 61 -1.36 -2.06 0.21
N ASN A 62 -1.30 -2.17 1.53
CA ASN A 62 -2.48 -2.42 2.36
C ASN A 62 -3.42 -1.22 2.35
N ASN A 63 -2.89 0.00 2.50
CA ASN A 63 -3.70 1.22 2.44
C ASN A 63 -4.37 1.37 1.07
N ALA A 64 -3.61 1.17 -0.02
CA ALA A 64 -4.15 1.16 -1.38
C ALA A 64 -5.29 0.16 -1.58
N ARG A 65 -5.17 -1.05 -1.02
CA ARG A 65 -6.23 -2.09 -1.08
C ARG A 65 -7.46 -1.71 -0.30
N VAL A 66 -7.31 -1.05 0.85
CA VAL A 66 -8.45 -0.53 1.63
C VAL A 66 -9.17 0.59 0.85
N GLY A 67 -8.40 1.52 0.26
CA GLY A 67 -8.89 2.55 -0.65
C GLY A 67 -9.75 1.97 -1.78
N LEU A 68 -9.16 1.03 -2.50
CA LEU A 68 -9.79 0.37 -3.65
C LEU A 68 -11.00 -0.48 -3.26
N ASP A 69 -10.95 -1.20 -2.14
CA ASP A 69 -12.10 -1.99 -1.66
C ASP A 69 -13.29 -1.09 -1.31
N LEU A 70 -13.06 0.06 -0.67
CA LEU A 70 -14.14 1.03 -0.39
C LEU A 70 -14.73 1.57 -1.70
N MET A 71 -13.91 2.06 -2.63
CA MET A 71 -14.39 2.57 -3.92
C MET A 71 -15.20 1.53 -4.69
N LEU A 72 -14.73 0.27 -4.74
CA LEU A 72 -15.46 -0.81 -5.40
C LEU A 72 -16.78 -1.14 -4.73
N ARG A 73 -16.84 -1.14 -3.40
CA ARG A 73 -18.09 -1.40 -2.68
C ARG A 73 -19.11 -0.32 -2.98
N LEU A 74 -18.72 0.94 -2.93
CA LEU A 74 -19.62 2.05 -3.24
C LEU A 74 -20.01 2.06 -4.71
N ALA A 75 -19.09 1.77 -5.64
CA ALA A 75 -19.41 1.68 -7.06
C ALA A 75 -20.44 0.56 -7.35
N ARG A 76 -20.38 -0.57 -6.63
CA ARG A 76 -21.36 -1.67 -6.79
C ARG A 76 -22.74 -1.36 -6.24
N VAL A 77 -22.81 -0.50 -5.23
CA VAL A 77 -24.07 -0.09 -4.60
C VAL A 77 -24.62 1.19 -5.26
N ALA A 78 -23.78 1.94 -5.97
CA ALA A 78 -24.15 3.12 -6.72
C ALA A 78 -25.37 2.87 -7.61
N GLY A 79 -26.32 3.81 -7.54
CA GLY A 79 -27.59 3.74 -8.26
C GLY A 79 -28.63 2.82 -7.62
N ASN A 80 -28.38 2.29 -6.41
CA ASN A 80 -29.45 1.68 -5.62
C ASN A 80 -30.44 2.77 -5.21
N ASN A 81 -31.69 2.64 -5.67
CA ASN A 81 -32.77 3.56 -5.35
C ASN A 81 -34.06 2.73 -5.19
N PRO A 82 -34.53 2.51 -3.95
CA PRO A 82 -35.75 1.76 -3.68
C PRO A 82 -37.04 2.52 -4.06
N ASN A 83 -37.01 3.86 -4.12
CA ASN A 83 -38.18 4.72 -4.37
C ASN A 83 -37.97 5.64 -5.60
N PRO A 84 -37.70 5.09 -6.80
CA PRO A 84 -37.28 5.89 -7.96
C PRO A 84 -38.36 6.83 -8.52
N GLU A 85 -39.63 6.64 -8.16
CA GLU A 85 -40.75 7.50 -8.56
C GLU A 85 -40.81 8.79 -7.71
N ASP A 86 -40.33 8.74 -6.46
CA ASP A 86 -40.42 9.84 -5.49
C ASP A 86 -39.12 10.62 -5.38
N PHE A 87 -37.97 9.94 -5.53
CA PHE A 87 -36.64 10.52 -5.46
C PHE A 87 -35.76 9.98 -6.59
N SER A 88 -34.98 10.86 -7.23
CA SER A 88 -34.10 10.46 -8.31
C SER A 88 -32.81 11.28 -8.31
N PHE A 89 -31.72 10.60 -8.62
CA PHE A 89 -30.36 11.13 -8.63
C PHE A 89 -29.55 10.45 -9.72
N GLU A 90 -28.41 11.05 -10.08
CA GLU A 90 -27.43 10.40 -10.95
C GLU A 90 -26.53 9.47 -10.12
N PRO A 91 -26.43 8.16 -10.42
CA PRO A 91 -25.60 7.23 -9.64
C PRO A 91 -24.11 7.56 -9.58
N ILE A 92 -23.63 8.24 -10.62
CA ILE A 92 -22.22 8.51 -10.84
C ILE A 92 -22.05 9.90 -11.45
N HIS A 93 -21.09 10.66 -10.93
CA HIS A 93 -20.56 11.85 -11.60
C HIS A 93 -19.07 11.63 -11.88
N PRO A 94 -18.70 11.39 -13.14
CA PRO A 94 -17.31 11.44 -13.57
C PRO A 94 -16.76 12.86 -13.41
N ASP A 95 -15.53 12.99 -12.89
CA ASP A 95 -14.81 14.26 -12.79
C ASP A 95 -15.57 15.38 -12.06
N PRO A 96 -15.98 15.17 -10.78
CA PRO A 96 -16.68 16.18 -9.99
C PRO A 96 -15.88 17.48 -9.76
N ASP A 97 -14.54 17.46 -9.86
CA ASP A 97 -13.70 18.66 -9.75
C ASP A 97 -13.47 19.36 -11.10
N GLY A 98 -13.88 18.75 -12.22
CA GLY A 98 -13.94 19.38 -13.54
C GLY A 98 -12.57 19.64 -14.16
N ASN A 99 -11.57 18.84 -13.81
CA ASN A 99 -10.18 19.02 -14.23
C ASN A 99 -9.82 18.23 -15.52
N SER A 100 -10.76 17.41 -16.01
CA SER A 100 -10.63 16.54 -17.18
C SER A 100 -9.53 15.47 -17.10
N GLN A 101 -9.06 15.11 -15.89
CA GLN A 101 -8.05 14.09 -15.65
C GLN A 101 -8.65 12.71 -15.30
N MET A 102 -9.95 12.64 -15.00
CA MET A 102 -10.63 11.41 -14.55
C MET A 102 -9.94 10.77 -13.34
N ASP A 103 -9.42 11.60 -12.44
CA ASP A 103 -8.73 11.20 -11.21
C ASP A 103 -9.60 11.41 -9.96
N SER A 104 -10.85 11.80 -10.21
CA SER A 104 -11.92 11.99 -9.23
C SER A 104 -13.23 11.34 -9.72
N ILE A 105 -14.08 10.97 -8.77
CA ILE A 105 -15.40 10.38 -9.02
C ILE A 105 -16.33 10.67 -7.84
N ARG A 106 -17.60 10.95 -8.12
CA ARG A 106 -18.67 10.95 -7.11
C ARG A 106 -19.61 9.78 -7.35
N LEU A 107 -19.96 9.08 -6.29
CA LEU A 107 -20.84 7.91 -6.30
C LEU A 107 -22.01 8.15 -5.36
N LEU A 108 -23.23 7.89 -5.85
CA LEU A 108 -24.46 8.10 -5.11
C LEU A 108 -25.31 6.82 -5.04
N ALA A 109 -25.93 6.55 -3.88
CA ALA A 109 -26.88 5.47 -3.64
C ALA A 109 -27.75 5.74 -2.41
N ASP A 110 -29.04 5.43 -2.50
CA ASP A 110 -30.00 5.37 -1.39
C ASP A 110 -30.09 3.88 -0.97
N TRP A 111 -29.21 3.44 -0.08
CA TRP A 111 -29.01 2.00 0.21
C TRP A 111 -29.21 1.63 1.68
N ASN A 112 -29.07 2.55 2.63
CA ASN A 112 -29.20 2.23 4.05
C ASN A 112 -29.38 3.47 4.98
N PRO A 113 -30.60 3.73 5.46
CA PRO A 113 -31.90 3.20 5.01
C PRO A 113 -32.24 3.57 3.56
N GLY A 114 -33.25 2.89 3.03
CA GLY A 114 -33.82 3.17 1.71
C GLY A 114 -34.92 4.22 1.77
N ASP A 115 -34.65 5.44 2.24
CA ASP A 115 -35.66 6.39 2.70
C ASP A 115 -35.91 7.59 1.77
N GLY A 116 -35.30 7.59 0.58
CA GLY A 116 -35.57 8.56 -0.47
C GLY A 116 -34.74 9.83 -0.37
N ASP A 117 -33.58 9.77 0.27
CA ASP A 117 -32.52 10.76 0.13
C ASP A 117 -31.14 10.09 -0.09
N THR A 118 -30.06 10.88 -0.07
CA THR A 118 -28.67 10.38 -0.14
C THR A 118 -27.79 11.01 0.95
N ASP A 119 -28.40 11.48 2.03
CA ASP A 119 -27.72 12.29 3.06
C ASP A 119 -27.06 11.42 4.14
N ASP A 120 -27.27 10.11 4.08
CA ASP A 120 -26.72 9.15 5.01
C ASP A 120 -25.25 8.79 4.74
N ALA A 121 -24.65 8.12 5.72
CA ALA A 121 -23.25 7.73 5.64
C ALA A 121 -23.01 6.75 4.47
N TYR A 122 -22.04 7.09 3.63
CA TYR A 122 -21.65 6.31 2.45
C TYR A 122 -22.69 6.26 1.33
N GLU A 123 -23.64 7.19 1.32
CA GLU A 123 -24.66 7.31 0.28
C GLU A 123 -24.28 8.32 -0.78
N ASP A 124 -23.49 9.32 -0.43
CA ASP A 124 -22.94 10.31 -1.35
C ASP A 124 -21.47 10.58 -1.03
N MET A 125 -20.59 10.04 -1.87
CA MET A 125 -19.14 10.06 -1.62
C MET A 125 -18.38 10.53 -2.85
N ILE A 126 -17.52 11.52 -2.65
CA ILE A 126 -16.52 12.01 -3.60
C ILE A 126 -15.17 11.39 -3.24
N PHE A 127 -14.52 10.83 -4.25
CA PHE A 127 -13.12 10.40 -4.21
C PHE A 127 -12.32 11.30 -5.13
N SER A 128 -11.14 11.71 -4.70
CA SER A 128 -10.21 12.50 -5.50
C SER A 128 -8.77 12.23 -5.08
N THR A 129 -7.82 12.34 -6.00
CA THR A 129 -6.40 12.23 -5.67
C THR A 129 -5.72 13.59 -5.79
N SER A 130 -4.89 13.95 -4.81
CA SER A 130 -4.00 15.10 -4.95
C SER A 130 -2.79 14.95 -4.03
N ASN A 131 -1.64 15.47 -4.47
CA ASN A 131 -0.41 15.54 -3.66
C ASN A 131 0.05 14.21 -3.03
N GLY A 132 -0.16 13.08 -3.71
CA GLY A 132 0.24 11.79 -3.19
C GLY A 132 -0.78 11.13 -2.27
N VAL A 133 -2.00 11.67 -2.17
CA VAL A 133 -3.04 11.25 -1.23
C VAL A 133 -4.35 11.03 -1.97
N LEU A 134 -5.04 9.94 -1.65
CA LEU A 134 -6.45 9.75 -1.94
C LEU A 134 -7.28 10.36 -0.81
N TRP A 135 -8.17 11.25 -1.22
CA TRP A 135 -9.10 11.97 -0.37
C TRP A 135 -10.50 11.39 -0.53
N ILE A 136 -11.25 11.42 0.57
CA ILE A 136 -12.69 11.14 0.58
C ILE A 136 -13.42 12.35 1.12
N GLN A 137 -14.60 12.63 0.58
CA GLN A 137 -15.42 13.75 1.01
C GLN A 137 -16.89 13.42 0.80
N ARG A 138 -17.75 13.78 1.74
CA ARG A 138 -19.17 13.96 1.45
C ARG A 138 -19.41 15.41 1.02
N PRO A 139 -20.35 15.70 0.11
CA PRO A 139 -20.61 17.08 -0.30
C PRO A 139 -21.03 18.02 0.85
N SER A 140 -21.52 17.47 1.96
CA SER A 140 -21.85 18.20 3.18
C SER A 140 -20.65 18.47 4.11
N ASP A 141 -19.49 17.86 3.85
CA ASP A 141 -18.27 18.09 4.63
C ASP A 141 -17.57 19.37 4.15
N ASP A 142 -17.12 20.21 5.11
CA ASP A 142 -16.42 21.47 4.83
C ASP A 142 -15.12 21.27 4.05
N GLU A 143 -14.38 20.18 4.33
CA GLU A 143 -13.09 19.87 3.71
C GLU A 143 -12.95 18.35 3.51
N PRO A 144 -12.22 17.92 2.47
CA PRO A 144 -11.92 16.50 2.25
C PRO A 144 -11.03 15.91 3.34
N VAL A 145 -11.20 14.61 3.59
CA VAL A 145 -10.44 13.84 4.58
C VAL A 145 -9.42 12.95 3.89
N GLU A 146 -8.18 12.94 4.39
CA GLU A 146 -7.14 12.03 3.94
C GLU A 146 -7.53 10.58 4.25
N PHE A 147 -7.52 9.72 3.23
CA PHE A 147 -7.91 8.31 3.37
C PHE A 147 -6.77 7.34 3.13
N VAL A 148 -6.03 7.52 2.04
CA VAL A 148 -4.89 6.67 1.68
C VAL A 148 -3.72 7.54 1.25
N ASP A 149 -2.57 7.32 1.87
CA ASP A 149 -1.32 7.98 1.52
C ASP A 149 -0.59 7.23 0.39
N ARG A 150 0.46 7.86 -0.14
CA ARG A 150 1.37 7.28 -1.16
C ARG A 150 0.66 6.85 -2.45
N VAL A 151 -0.37 7.58 -2.85
CA VAL A 151 -1.07 7.41 -4.13
C VAL A 151 -0.37 8.25 -5.20
N GLU A 152 0.39 7.60 -6.08
CA GLU A 152 1.06 8.26 -7.20
C GLU A 152 0.06 8.73 -8.26
N SER A 153 -0.94 7.88 -8.57
CA SER A 153 -2.02 8.23 -9.49
C SER A 153 -3.28 7.43 -9.19
N LEU A 154 -4.42 8.02 -9.51
CA LEU A 154 -5.72 7.38 -9.56
C LEU A 154 -6.35 7.75 -10.90
N THR A 155 -6.94 6.77 -11.58
CA THR A 155 -7.60 7.01 -12.87
C THR A 155 -8.84 6.14 -12.97
N PHE A 156 -9.92 6.76 -13.43
CA PHE A 156 -11.18 6.12 -13.73
C PHE A 156 -11.39 6.08 -15.24
N SER A 157 -11.78 4.90 -15.73
CA SER A 157 -12.25 4.73 -17.11
C SER A 157 -13.62 4.07 -17.10
N TYR A 158 -14.45 4.41 -18.08
CA TYR A 158 -15.86 4.05 -18.07
C TYR A 158 -16.22 3.22 -19.29
N LYS A 159 -17.15 2.29 -19.10
CA LYS A 159 -17.70 1.47 -20.20
C LYS A 159 -19.21 1.42 -20.15
N ASP A 160 -19.80 1.23 -21.32
CA ASP A 160 -21.24 1.04 -21.49
C ASP A 160 -21.68 -0.39 -21.15
N SER A 161 -22.98 -0.67 -21.28
CA SER A 161 -23.56 -1.98 -20.98
C SER A 161 -23.04 -3.11 -21.89
N ASP A 162 -22.56 -2.78 -23.09
CA ASP A 162 -21.96 -3.72 -24.04
C ASP A 162 -20.46 -3.92 -23.78
N GLY A 163 -19.89 -3.16 -22.85
CA GLY A 163 -18.48 -3.20 -22.45
C GLY A 163 -17.57 -2.36 -23.34
N ALA A 164 -18.12 -1.48 -24.18
CA ALA A 164 -17.34 -0.56 -24.99
C ALA A 164 -16.85 0.63 -24.16
N ASP A 165 -15.60 1.06 -24.41
CA ASP A 165 -15.01 2.19 -23.70
C ASP A 165 -15.72 3.50 -24.07
N ILE A 166 -16.05 4.30 -23.05
CA ILE A 166 -16.64 5.62 -23.17
C ILE A 166 -15.51 6.65 -23.03
N SER A 167 -15.47 7.64 -23.94
CA SER A 167 -14.50 8.72 -23.83
C SER A 167 -14.73 9.54 -22.55
N SER A 168 -13.69 10.16 -21.99
CA SER A 168 -13.84 10.97 -20.77
C SER A 168 -14.87 12.09 -20.93
N SER A 169 -14.90 12.76 -22.09
CA SER A 169 -15.91 13.79 -22.39
C SER A 169 -17.32 13.22 -22.48
N ASP A 170 -17.50 12.03 -23.08
CA ASP A 170 -18.80 11.40 -23.18
C ASP A 170 -19.28 10.85 -21.84
N ALA A 171 -18.37 10.37 -20.98
CA ALA A 171 -18.70 9.92 -19.64
C ALA A 171 -19.26 11.07 -18.79
N VAL A 172 -18.64 12.25 -18.88
CA VAL A 172 -19.13 13.46 -18.18
C VAL A 172 -20.47 13.94 -18.75
N ALA A 173 -20.63 13.91 -20.08
CA ALA A 173 -21.80 14.42 -20.78
C ALA A 173 -23.02 13.48 -20.76
N ASN A 174 -22.80 12.16 -20.78
CA ASN A 174 -23.81 11.12 -20.89
C ASN A 174 -23.60 10.03 -19.83
N ARG A 175 -23.78 10.43 -18.58
CA ARG A 175 -23.53 9.58 -17.40
C ARG A 175 -24.43 8.33 -17.36
N ASP A 176 -25.64 8.42 -17.91
CA ASP A 176 -26.60 7.31 -17.95
C ASP A 176 -26.13 6.15 -18.82
N SER A 177 -25.18 6.38 -19.73
CA SER A 177 -24.58 5.33 -20.56
C SER A 177 -23.55 4.48 -19.81
N ILE A 178 -23.10 4.92 -18.63
CA ILE A 178 -22.07 4.23 -17.86
C ILE A 178 -22.67 3.01 -17.16
N ALA A 179 -22.12 1.83 -17.44
CA ALA A 179 -22.49 0.57 -16.78
C ALA A 179 -21.32 -0.03 -15.99
N TYR A 180 -20.08 0.28 -16.35
CA TYR A 180 -18.89 -0.19 -15.63
C TYR A 180 -17.92 0.96 -15.38
N VAL A 181 -17.23 0.88 -14.23
CA VAL A 181 -16.08 1.72 -13.91
C VAL A 181 -14.88 0.82 -13.67
N ASP A 182 -13.81 1.11 -14.41
CA ASP A 182 -12.49 0.55 -14.19
C ASP A 182 -11.67 1.57 -13.39
N ILE A 183 -11.06 1.09 -12.30
CA ILE A 183 -10.29 1.88 -11.35
C ILE A 183 -8.84 1.42 -11.44
N GLU A 184 -7.94 2.34 -11.76
CA GLU A 184 -6.51 2.14 -11.74
C GLU A 184 -5.86 3.02 -10.66
N LEU A 185 -5.31 2.38 -9.63
CA LEU A 185 -4.62 3.04 -8.53
C LEU A 185 -3.15 2.63 -8.53
N ARG A 186 -2.27 3.62 -8.54
CA ARG A 186 -0.82 3.43 -8.49
C ARG A 186 -0.28 3.97 -7.18
N THR A 187 0.51 3.17 -6.48
CA THR A 187 1.20 3.58 -5.25
C THR A 187 2.71 3.56 -5.44
N SER A 188 3.41 4.49 -4.79
CA SER A 188 4.87 4.60 -4.86
C SER A 188 5.49 4.71 -3.47
N VAL A 189 6.64 4.05 -3.32
CA VAL A 189 7.50 4.13 -2.13
C VAL A 189 8.90 4.47 -2.61
N PRO A 190 9.64 5.35 -1.91
CA PRO A 190 11.01 5.68 -2.29
C PRO A 190 11.87 4.42 -2.47
N ASP A 191 12.70 4.42 -3.51
CA ASP A 191 13.63 3.33 -3.84
C ASP A 191 12.98 1.95 -4.12
N VAL A 192 11.66 1.92 -4.34
CA VAL A 192 10.91 0.72 -4.72
C VAL A 192 10.07 1.01 -5.97
N PRO A 193 10.01 0.10 -6.95
CA PRO A 193 9.11 0.27 -8.09
C PRO A 193 7.66 0.46 -7.65
N ALA A 194 6.96 1.38 -8.31
CA ALA A 194 5.55 1.62 -8.04
C ALA A 194 4.71 0.37 -8.29
N MET A 195 3.68 0.17 -7.47
CA MET A 195 2.72 -0.92 -7.64
C MET A 195 1.43 -0.39 -8.26
N LEU A 196 0.87 -1.19 -9.17
CA LEU A 196 -0.36 -0.88 -9.87
C LEU A 196 -1.47 -1.83 -9.44
N PHE A 197 -2.61 -1.27 -9.03
CA PHE A 197 -3.83 -2.00 -8.72
C PHE A 197 -4.88 -1.64 -9.76
N LYS A 198 -5.47 -2.66 -10.39
CA LYS A 198 -6.58 -2.49 -11.31
C LYS A 198 -7.77 -3.27 -10.80
N SER A 199 -8.94 -2.66 -10.86
CA SER A 199 -10.18 -3.35 -10.58
C SER A 199 -11.33 -2.75 -11.35
N SER A 200 -12.45 -3.46 -11.39
CA SER A 200 -13.63 -3.07 -12.13
C SER A 200 -14.87 -3.31 -11.27
N ALA A 201 -15.84 -2.42 -11.38
CA ALA A 201 -17.15 -2.55 -10.76
C ALA A 201 -18.25 -2.25 -11.75
N VAL A 202 -19.37 -2.95 -11.59
CA VAL A 202 -20.63 -2.64 -12.27
C VAL A 202 -21.32 -1.54 -11.48
N ILE A 203 -21.86 -0.55 -12.19
CA ILE A 203 -22.72 0.50 -11.65
C ILE A 203 -24.15 0.19 -12.11
N ARG A 204 -25.13 0.32 -11.22
CA ARG A 204 -26.52 0.23 -11.66
C ARG A 204 -26.88 1.50 -12.43
N SER A 205 -27.26 1.34 -13.68
CA SER A 205 -27.88 2.43 -14.43
C SER A 205 -29.25 2.76 -13.82
N ARG A 206 -29.67 4.00 -14.03
CA ARG A 206 -31.08 4.40 -13.88
C ARG A 206 -31.91 3.51 -14.83
N LYS A 207 -32.98 2.91 -14.33
CA LYS A 207 -34.01 2.26 -15.16
C LYS A 207 -35.14 3.22 -15.45
#